data_AF-A0A5N5LL50-F1
#
_entry.id   AF-A0A5N5LL50-F1
#
_cell.length_a   1.000
_cell.length_b   1.000
_cell.length_c   1.000
_cell.angle_alpha   90.00
_cell.angle_beta   90.00
_cell.angle_gamma   90.00
#
_symmetry.space_group_name_H-M   'P 1'
#
loop_
_entity.id
_entity.type
_entity.pdbx_description
1 polymer ?
#
loop_
_entity_poly.entity_id
_entity_poly.type
_entity_poly.pdbx_seq_one_letter_code
_entity_poly.pdbx_strand_id
1 'polypeptide(L)'
;MARQLDHASHKDDTYVVSEGLSAADSSSKVEDDGEGDSDAPAIFLCGKCRLPFGDSLSWAGSDDEQNQILLKRVNDNIVIGKEPFVSGTSEELRCLAVNLTCRGCSFNLGYMYMSTPKSLDYKRSIFCLMVENIESYVLGSPDQQVAAVDREERPVTLEYMDNVERQMTKIKSLAVTIGQRLLEIEVDLQCKSGTA
;
A
#
# COMPACT_ATOMS: atom_id res chain seq x y z
N MET A 1 75.65 -12.82 -2.83
CA MET A 1 75.32 -11.53 -3.48
C MET A 1 74.31 -10.82 -2.59
N ALA A 2 74.67 -9.64 -2.12
CA ALA A 2 74.00 -8.90 -1.06
C ALA A 2 73.02 -7.84 -1.62
N ARG A 3 71.93 -7.65 -0.86
CA ARG A 3 71.17 -6.41 -0.54
C ARG A 3 71.02 -5.31 -1.60
N GLN A 4 69.78 -4.85 -1.78
CA GLN A 4 69.43 -3.43 -1.68
C GLN A 4 67.99 -3.29 -1.14
N LEU A 5 67.83 -2.35 -0.21
CA LEU A 5 66.63 -1.93 0.51
C LEU A 5 65.99 -0.67 -0.13
N ASP A 6 64.75 -0.39 0.30
CA ASP A 6 64.05 0.90 0.42
C ASP A 6 63.50 1.60 -0.84
N HIS A 7 62.20 1.92 -0.87
CA HIS A 7 61.69 3.13 -0.21
C HIS A 7 60.14 3.17 -0.21
N ALA A 8 59.55 3.36 0.96
CA ALA A 8 58.16 3.81 1.11
C ALA A 8 58.07 5.32 0.87
N SER A 9 56.98 5.80 0.28
CA SER A 9 56.51 7.18 0.46
C SER A 9 54.99 7.22 0.40
N HIS A 10 54.41 7.42 1.57
CA HIS A 10 53.03 7.81 1.79
C HIS A 10 52.91 9.32 1.48
N LYS A 11 51.91 9.74 0.72
CA LYS A 11 51.33 11.09 0.85
C LYS A 11 49.87 11.08 0.41
N ASP A 12 49.02 11.25 1.41
CA ASP A 12 47.66 11.75 1.31
C ASP A 12 47.70 13.22 0.85
N ASP A 13 46.77 13.65 0.00
CA ASP A 13 46.24 15.02 -0.03
C ASP A 13 45.07 15.14 -1.06
N THR A 14 43.86 15.10 -0.52
CA THR A 14 42.79 16.10 -0.66
C THR A 14 42.31 16.58 -2.06
N TYR A 15 41.10 16.13 -2.41
CA TYR A 15 39.93 16.83 -2.97
C TYR A 15 40.09 17.95 -4.03
N VAL A 16 39.60 17.69 -5.25
CA VAL A 16 38.97 18.71 -6.13
C VAL A 16 37.81 18.07 -6.92
N VAL A 17 36.61 18.63 -6.74
CA VAL A 17 35.43 18.41 -7.58
C VAL A 17 35.61 19.15 -8.89
N SER A 18 35.39 18.50 -10.04
CA SER A 18 35.16 19.18 -11.30
C SER A 18 34.28 18.33 -12.21
N GLU A 19 33.14 18.90 -12.55
CA GLU A 19 32.20 18.46 -13.57
C GLU A 19 32.90 18.41 -14.95
N GLY A 20 32.51 17.43 -15.77
CA GLY A 20 33.04 17.28 -17.12
C GLY A 20 32.41 16.11 -17.85
N LEU A 21 31.22 16.35 -18.41
CA LEU A 21 30.61 15.47 -19.41
C LEU A 21 31.51 15.38 -20.65
N SER A 22 31.77 14.16 -21.14
CA SER A 22 31.87 13.91 -22.58
C SER A 22 31.63 12.45 -22.94
N ALA A 23 30.66 12.30 -23.85
CA ALA A 23 30.23 11.16 -24.63
C ALA A 23 31.27 10.08 -24.99
N ALA A 24 30.83 8.83 -24.90
CA ALA A 24 31.19 7.80 -25.87
C ALA A 24 29.90 7.04 -26.26
N ASP A 25 29.62 7.13 -27.55
CA ASP A 25 28.48 6.67 -28.31
C ASP A 25 28.48 5.14 -28.46
N SER A 26 27.33 4.50 -28.28
CA SER A 26 27.05 3.13 -28.70
C SER A 26 25.59 3.07 -29.15
N SER A 27 25.36 3.68 -30.31
CA SER A 27 24.16 3.59 -31.13
C SER A 27 23.66 2.15 -31.32
N SER A 28 22.64 1.76 -30.55
CA SER A 28 21.61 0.82 -31.03
C SER A 28 20.39 1.64 -31.44
N LYS A 29 20.25 1.90 -32.74
CA LYS A 29 19.04 2.47 -33.33
C LYS A 29 17.91 1.46 -33.14
N VAL A 30 16.99 1.76 -32.24
CA VAL A 30 15.64 1.19 -32.27
C VAL A 30 14.79 2.26 -32.92
N GLU A 31 14.13 1.88 -34.01
CA GLU A 31 13.29 2.75 -34.81
C GLU A 31 12.09 3.19 -33.96
N ASP A 32 11.99 4.51 -33.75
CA ASP A 32 10.88 5.21 -33.13
C ASP A 32 9.75 5.29 -34.15
N ASP A 33 8.92 4.25 -34.19
CA ASP A 33 7.64 4.26 -34.86
C ASP A 33 6.58 4.69 -33.85
N GLY A 34 6.17 5.95 -33.98
CA GLY A 34 5.49 6.69 -32.94
C GLY A 34 4.09 6.21 -32.54
N GLU A 35 3.80 6.43 -31.27
CA GLU A 35 2.67 7.24 -30.80
C GLU A 35 3.01 7.62 -29.36
N GLY A 36 2.75 8.86 -28.96
CA GLY A 36 2.99 9.32 -27.59
C GLY A 36 2.02 8.63 -26.62
N ASP A 37 2.28 7.36 -26.30
CA ASP A 37 1.59 6.66 -25.24
C ASP A 37 2.19 7.16 -23.93
N SER A 38 1.59 8.21 -23.36
CA SER A 38 1.83 8.47 -21.96
C SER A 38 1.28 7.26 -21.21
N ASP A 39 2.16 6.38 -20.71
CA ASP A 39 1.79 5.21 -19.92
C ASP A 39 0.80 5.67 -18.83
N ALA A 40 -0.47 5.32 -19.04
CA ALA A 40 -1.53 5.91 -18.25
C ALA A 40 -1.38 5.44 -16.79
N PRO A 41 -1.65 6.29 -15.80
CA PRO A 41 -1.38 5.90 -14.42
C PRO A 41 -2.20 4.67 -14.02
N ALA A 42 -1.53 3.66 -13.46
CA ALA A 42 -2.17 2.55 -12.78
C ALA A 42 -2.54 2.91 -11.33
N ILE A 43 -3.71 2.44 -10.88
CA ILE A 43 -4.16 2.45 -9.48
C ILE A 43 -3.97 1.04 -8.90
N PHE A 44 -3.44 0.95 -7.69
CA PHE A 44 -3.26 -0.31 -6.97
C PHE A 44 -4.36 -0.51 -5.91
N LEU A 45 -4.92 -1.71 -5.88
CA LEU A 45 -6.05 -2.09 -5.05
C LEU A 45 -5.72 -3.33 -4.20
N CYS A 46 -6.32 -3.43 -3.02
CA CYS A 46 -6.25 -4.67 -2.24
C CYS A 46 -6.84 -5.83 -3.04
N GLY A 47 -6.11 -6.94 -3.19
CA GLY A 47 -6.56 -8.10 -3.97
C GLY A 47 -7.81 -8.79 -3.40
N LYS A 48 -8.14 -8.55 -2.12
CA LYS A 48 -9.32 -9.16 -1.46
C LYS A 48 -10.57 -8.29 -1.48
N CYS A 49 -10.47 -7.01 -1.09
CA CYS A 49 -11.64 -6.12 -0.95
C CYS A 49 -11.68 -4.97 -1.96
N ARG A 50 -10.71 -4.92 -2.88
CA ARG A 50 -10.58 -3.89 -3.92
C ARG A 50 -10.50 -2.45 -3.38
N LEU A 51 -10.18 -2.26 -2.10
CA LEU A 51 -9.93 -0.93 -1.54
C LEU A 51 -8.65 -0.33 -2.18
N PRO A 52 -8.72 0.82 -2.87
CA PRO A 52 -7.55 1.44 -3.48
C PRO A 52 -6.58 1.99 -2.43
N PHE A 53 -5.28 1.74 -2.60
CA PHE A 53 -4.27 2.14 -1.60
C PHE A 53 -3.12 2.97 -2.16
N GLY A 54 -2.95 3.06 -3.48
CA GLY A 54 -1.87 3.82 -4.09
C GLY A 54 -1.95 3.82 -5.61
N ASP A 55 -0.92 4.38 -6.23
CA ASP A 55 -0.84 4.56 -7.67
C ASP A 55 0.62 4.53 -8.17
N SER A 56 0.76 4.35 -9.47
CA SER A 56 2.05 4.29 -10.19
C SER A 56 2.83 5.61 -10.20
N LEU A 57 2.23 6.76 -9.87
CA LEU A 57 2.97 8.04 -9.77
C LEU A 57 3.91 8.07 -8.57
N SER A 58 3.77 7.10 -7.66
CA SER A 58 4.66 6.90 -6.52
C SER A 58 5.60 5.70 -6.71
N TRP A 59 5.75 5.17 -7.93
CA TRP A 59 6.61 4.02 -8.24
C TRP A 59 8.07 4.24 -7.79
N ALA A 60 8.65 3.21 -7.21
CA ALA A 60 10.04 3.17 -6.77
C ALA A 60 10.85 2.03 -7.44
N GLY A 61 10.19 1.00 -7.97
CA GLY A 61 10.82 -0.16 -8.61
C GLY A 61 10.03 -1.44 -8.42
N SER A 62 10.60 -2.57 -8.86
CA SER A 62 10.13 -3.92 -8.56
C SER A 62 11.25 -4.75 -7.92
N ASP A 63 10.85 -5.82 -7.24
CA ASP A 63 11.73 -6.88 -6.78
C ASP A 63 11.16 -8.21 -7.29
N ASP A 64 11.71 -8.66 -8.40
CA ASP A 64 11.22 -9.85 -9.10
C ASP A 64 11.52 -11.14 -8.31
N GLU A 65 12.61 -11.17 -7.53
CA GLU A 65 12.98 -12.33 -6.71
C GLU A 65 11.94 -12.62 -5.63
N GLN A 66 11.38 -11.55 -5.04
CA GLN A 66 10.35 -11.66 -4.01
C GLN A 66 8.94 -11.37 -4.52
N ASN A 67 8.79 -11.20 -5.83
CA ASN A 67 7.53 -10.89 -6.51
C ASN A 67 6.79 -9.68 -5.89
N GLN A 68 7.50 -8.55 -5.78
CA GLN A 68 7.01 -7.32 -5.14
C GLN A 68 7.12 -6.10 -6.04
N ILE A 69 6.20 -5.17 -5.86
CA ILE A 69 6.34 -3.79 -6.33
C ILE A 69 6.71 -2.87 -5.17
N LEU A 70 7.40 -1.78 -5.47
CA LEU A 70 7.88 -0.83 -4.49
C LEU A 70 7.26 0.54 -4.76
N LEU A 71 6.63 1.12 -3.73
CA LEU A 71 6.03 2.45 -3.79
C LEU A 71 6.65 3.37 -2.74
N LYS A 72 6.94 4.62 -3.11
CA LYS A 72 7.42 5.67 -2.19
C LYS A 72 6.31 6.18 -1.27
N ARG A 73 5.06 6.11 -1.71
CA ARG A 73 3.89 6.62 -1.00
C ARG A 73 2.69 5.70 -1.23
N VAL A 74 1.86 5.61 -0.21
CA VAL A 74 0.53 4.96 -0.20
C VAL A 74 -0.41 5.86 0.61
N ASN A 75 -1.71 5.67 0.47
CA ASN A 75 -2.70 6.39 1.28
C ASN A 75 -2.99 5.66 2.61
N ASP A 76 -3.86 6.26 3.43
CA ASP A 76 -4.21 5.76 4.76
C ASP A 76 -4.95 4.40 4.76
N ASN A 77 -5.32 3.86 3.58
CA ASN A 77 -5.91 2.53 3.46
C ASN A 77 -4.89 1.41 3.67
N ILE A 78 -3.59 1.72 3.77
CA ILE A 78 -2.59 0.82 4.33
C ILE A 78 -2.37 1.14 5.80
N VAL A 79 -2.43 0.11 6.64
CA VAL A 79 -2.07 0.16 8.05
C VAL A 79 -0.68 -0.46 8.22
N ILE A 80 0.24 0.31 8.82
CA ILE A 80 1.58 -0.17 9.16
C ILE A 80 1.51 -0.91 10.50
N GLY A 81 1.99 -2.14 10.51
CA GLY A 81 2.04 -2.99 11.69
C GLY A 81 2.91 -2.40 12.81
N LYS A 82 2.50 -2.62 14.05
CA LYS A 82 3.23 -2.15 15.24
C LYS A 82 4.34 -3.11 15.67
N GLU A 83 4.18 -4.39 15.35
CA GLU A 83 5.07 -5.46 15.77
C GLU A 83 6.04 -5.77 14.63
N PRO A 84 7.35 -5.48 14.79
CA PRO A 84 8.33 -5.81 13.79
C PRO A 84 8.70 -7.30 13.83
N PHE A 85 9.01 -7.87 12.68
CA PHE A 85 9.48 -9.25 12.51
C PHE A 85 10.79 -9.27 11.72
N VAL A 86 11.54 -10.36 11.83
CA VAL A 86 12.76 -10.57 11.05
C VAL A 86 12.39 -11.23 9.73
N SER A 87 12.72 -10.56 8.62
CA SER A 87 12.51 -11.07 7.26
C SER A 87 13.75 -11.82 6.76
N GLY A 88 13.55 -12.94 6.04
CA GLY A 88 14.59 -13.79 5.43
C GLY A 88 14.68 -15.20 6.02
N THR A 89 14.84 -16.22 5.17
CA THR A 89 14.96 -17.65 5.54
C THR A 89 16.34 -18.27 5.28
N SER A 90 17.34 -17.48 4.87
CA SER A 90 18.72 -17.94 4.66
C SER A 90 19.73 -16.90 5.17
N GLU A 91 20.96 -17.35 5.43
CA GLU A 91 22.01 -16.72 6.25
C GLU A 91 22.39 -15.27 5.92
N GLU A 92 21.97 -14.68 4.80
CA GLU A 92 22.67 -13.47 4.33
C GLU A 92 22.05 -12.13 4.72
N LEU A 93 20.74 -11.94 4.93
CA LEU A 93 20.23 -10.57 5.21
C LEU A 93 19.00 -10.55 6.14
N ARG A 94 19.23 -10.72 7.44
CA ARG A 94 18.21 -10.49 8.49
C ARG A 94 17.82 -9.00 8.52
N CYS A 95 16.74 -8.65 7.84
CA CYS A 95 16.16 -7.31 7.91
C CYS A 95 15.06 -7.27 8.97
N LEU A 96 14.88 -6.12 9.63
CA LEU A 96 13.73 -5.89 10.48
C LEU A 96 12.62 -5.25 9.64
N ALA A 97 11.44 -5.84 9.62
CA ALA A 97 10.32 -5.39 8.81
C ALA A 97 9.03 -5.30 9.63
N VAL A 98 8.07 -4.53 9.14
CA VAL A 98 6.70 -4.46 9.69
C VAL A 98 5.70 -4.78 8.59
N ASN A 99 4.60 -5.45 8.95
CA ASN A 99 3.57 -5.82 7.99
C ASN A 99 2.81 -4.58 7.48
N LEU A 100 2.37 -4.63 6.23
CA LEU A 100 1.44 -3.69 5.64
C LEU A 100 0.10 -4.40 5.46
N THR A 101 -0.96 -3.90 6.08
CA THR A 101 -2.29 -4.52 6.00
C THR A 101 -3.32 -3.56 5.43
N CYS A 102 -4.29 -4.11 4.71
CA CYS A 102 -5.42 -3.33 4.19
C CYS A 102 -6.31 -2.87 5.35
N ARG A 103 -6.63 -1.58 5.44
CA ARG A 103 -7.57 -1.03 6.43
C ARG A 103 -8.97 -1.62 6.31
N GLY A 104 -9.42 -1.95 5.10
CA GLY A 104 -10.77 -2.43 4.84
C GLY A 104 -11.04 -3.86 5.29
N CYS A 105 -10.07 -4.78 5.11
CA CYS A 105 -10.27 -6.20 5.37
C CYS A 105 -9.16 -6.87 6.18
N SER A 106 -8.19 -6.08 6.68
CA SER A 106 -7.01 -6.55 7.44
C SER A 106 -6.12 -7.55 6.70
N PHE A 107 -6.31 -7.74 5.40
CA PHE A 107 -5.50 -8.63 4.57
C PHE A 107 -4.06 -8.10 4.46
N ASN A 108 -3.07 -8.99 4.55
CA ASN A 108 -1.66 -8.62 4.39
C ASN A 108 -1.38 -8.30 2.92
N LEU A 109 -0.83 -7.12 2.65
CA LEU A 109 -0.49 -6.64 1.31
C LEU A 109 1.02 -6.69 1.04
N GLY A 110 1.83 -6.91 2.08
CA GLY A 110 3.29 -6.86 2.01
C GLY A 110 3.89 -6.37 3.32
N TYR A 111 5.03 -5.70 3.24
CA TYR A 111 5.78 -5.21 4.39
C TYR A 111 6.65 -3.99 4.05
N MET A 112 7.16 -3.32 5.07
CA MET A 112 8.13 -2.24 4.95
C MET A 112 9.34 -2.55 5.82
N TYR A 113 10.53 -2.42 5.25
CA TYR A 113 11.77 -2.61 5.99
C TYR A 113 12.06 -1.40 6.89
N MET A 114 12.23 -1.67 8.19
CA MET A 114 12.64 -0.70 9.19
C MET A 114 14.17 -0.60 9.28
N SER A 115 14.84 -1.74 9.21
CA SER A 115 16.30 -1.84 9.29
C SER A 115 16.83 -2.76 8.21
N THR A 116 17.83 -2.28 7.47
CA THR A 116 18.44 -2.95 6.32
C THR A 116 19.96 -2.95 6.44
N PRO A 117 20.63 -3.96 5.89
CA PRO A 117 22.05 -3.87 5.54
C PRO A 117 22.26 -2.89 4.39
N LYS A 118 23.48 -2.38 4.23
CA LYS A 118 23.83 -1.36 3.21
C LYS A 118 23.43 -1.75 1.78
N SER A 119 23.51 -3.03 1.45
CA SER A 119 23.10 -3.55 0.13
C SER A 119 21.60 -3.41 -0.14
N LEU A 120 20.76 -3.28 0.89
CA LEU A 120 19.31 -3.15 0.81
C LEU A 120 18.80 -1.78 1.26
N ASP A 121 19.69 -0.81 1.48
CA ASP A 121 19.31 0.54 1.94
C ASP A 121 18.32 1.23 1.00
N TYR A 122 18.36 0.92 -0.29
CA TYR A 122 17.41 1.43 -1.27
C TYR A 122 15.97 0.94 -1.05
N LYS A 123 15.75 -0.13 -0.27
CA LYS A 123 14.41 -0.64 0.10
C LYS A 123 13.95 -0.19 1.49
N ARG A 124 14.82 0.44 2.28
CA ARG A 124 14.49 0.87 3.64
C ARG A 124 13.39 1.94 3.61
N SER A 125 12.38 1.76 4.45
CA SER A 125 11.24 2.69 4.55
C SER A 125 10.48 2.91 3.24
N ILE A 126 10.56 1.94 2.31
CA ILE A 126 9.73 1.88 1.10
C ILE A 126 8.63 0.84 1.32
N PHE A 127 7.45 1.11 0.78
CA PHE A 127 6.34 0.16 0.82
C PHE A 127 6.62 -0.94 -0.19
N CYS A 128 6.86 -2.17 0.29
CA CYS A 128 7.05 -3.34 -0.55
C CYS A 128 5.76 -4.17 -0.56
N LEU A 129 5.06 -4.19 -1.70
CA LEU A 129 3.75 -4.81 -1.85
C LEU A 129 3.89 -6.10 -2.67
N MET A 130 3.34 -7.20 -2.16
CA MET A 130 3.37 -8.49 -2.83
C MET A 130 2.39 -8.49 -4.00
N VAL A 131 2.87 -8.80 -5.20
CA VAL A 131 2.08 -8.79 -6.44
C VAL A 131 0.86 -9.72 -6.34
N GLU A 132 1.01 -10.86 -5.69
CA GLU A 132 -0.08 -11.82 -5.48
C GLU A 132 -1.22 -11.31 -4.59
N ASN A 133 -0.97 -10.28 -3.76
CA ASN A 133 -1.93 -9.78 -2.77
C ASN A 133 -2.61 -8.47 -3.21
N ILE A 134 -2.29 -7.97 -4.40
CA ILE A 134 -2.76 -6.70 -4.92
C ILE A 134 -3.30 -6.86 -6.34
N GLU A 135 -4.14 -5.91 -6.77
CA GLU A 135 -4.57 -5.77 -8.15
C GLU A 135 -4.20 -4.38 -8.69
N SER A 136 -4.17 -4.24 -10.01
CA SER A 136 -3.93 -2.96 -10.69
C SER A 136 -4.99 -2.67 -11.74
N TYR A 137 -5.35 -1.40 -11.86
CA TYR A 137 -6.25 -0.89 -12.90
C TYR A 137 -5.58 0.29 -13.59
N VAL A 138 -5.40 0.19 -14.91
CA VAL A 138 -4.82 1.27 -15.71
C VAL A 138 -5.92 2.24 -16.13
N LEU A 139 -5.73 3.53 -15.84
CA LEU A 139 -6.70 4.56 -16.18
C LEU A 139 -6.83 4.70 -17.69
N GLY A 140 -8.07 4.81 -18.19
CA GLY A 140 -8.31 4.97 -19.62
C GLY A 140 -8.12 3.69 -20.44
N SER A 141 -8.03 2.52 -19.80
CA SER A 141 -7.94 1.20 -20.45
C SER A 141 -9.27 0.45 -20.39
N PRO A 142 -10.28 0.81 -21.21
CA PRO A 142 -11.61 0.16 -21.19
C PRO A 142 -11.55 -1.32 -21.59
N ASP A 143 -10.49 -1.74 -22.28
CA ASP A 143 -10.31 -3.12 -22.75
C ASP A 143 -9.85 -4.07 -21.62
N GLN A 144 -9.42 -3.55 -20.48
CA GLN A 144 -9.13 -4.33 -19.28
C GLN A 144 -10.45 -4.78 -18.63
N GLN A 145 -11.07 -5.83 -19.17
CA GLN A 145 -12.29 -6.42 -18.60
C GLN A 145 -11.98 -7.01 -17.22
N VAL A 146 -12.44 -6.35 -16.16
CA VAL A 146 -12.39 -6.88 -14.79
C VAL A 146 -13.73 -7.59 -14.51
N ALA A 147 -13.62 -8.82 -13.96
CA ALA A 147 -14.65 -9.81 -13.63
C ALA A 147 -16.11 -9.41 -13.83
N ALA A 148 -16.86 -10.28 -14.51
CA ALA A 148 -18.32 -10.29 -14.50
C ALA A 148 -18.79 -10.26 -13.03
N VAL A 149 -19.24 -9.09 -12.59
CA VAL A 149 -19.91 -8.93 -11.30
C VAL A 149 -21.05 -9.92 -11.32
N ASP A 150 -21.00 -10.92 -10.43
CA ASP A 150 -22.07 -11.89 -10.33
C ASP A 150 -23.37 -11.11 -10.14
N ARG A 151 -24.41 -11.43 -10.90
CA ARG A 151 -25.59 -10.57 -11.06
C ARG A 151 -26.32 -10.32 -9.73
N GLU A 152 -26.06 -11.18 -8.75
CA GLU A 152 -26.54 -11.17 -7.37
C GLU A 152 -25.71 -10.26 -6.44
N GLU A 153 -24.42 -10.01 -6.72
CA GLU A 153 -23.54 -9.12 -5.94
C GLU A 153 -23.44 -7.74 -6.59
N ARG A 154 -24.57 -7.01 -6.62
CA ARG A 154 -24.53 -5.61 -7.07
C ARG A 154 -23.53 -4.84 -6.21
N PRO A 155 -22.56 -4.11 -6.81
CA PRO A 155 -21.63 -3.30 -6.05
C PRO A 155 -22.41 -2.29 -5.22
N VAL A 156 -22.03 -2.19 -3.95
CA VAL A 156 -22.61 -1.20 -3.03
C VAL A 156 -22.31 0.18 -3.59
N THR A 157 -23.33 0.86 -4.11
CA THR A 157 -23.18 2.23 -4.63
C THR A 157 -23.26 3.23 -3.48
N LEU A 158 -22.65 4.40 -3.65
CA LEU A 158 -22.77 5.51 -2.69
C LEU A 158 -24.24 5.90 -2.48
N GLU A 159 -25.05 5.87 -3.54
CA GLU A 159 -26.50 6.11 -3.48
C GLU A 159 -27.21 5.06 -2.62
N TYR A 160 -26.83 3.78 -2.76
CA TYR A 160 -27.38 2.71 -1.93
C TYR A 160 -26.98 2.87 -0.47
N MET A 161 -25.72 3.24 -0.20
CA MET A 161 -25.25 3.52 1.17
C MET A 161 -26.04 4.67 1.80
N ASP A 162 -26.21 5.80 1.12
CA ASP A 162 -26.98 6.95 1.61
C ASP A 162 -28.44 6.56 1.89
N ASN A 163 -29.04 5.75 1.01
CA ASN A 163 -30.40 5.26 1.22
C ASN A 163 -30.49 4.36 2.46
N VAL A 164 -29.55 3.42 2.64
CA VAL A 164 -29.51 2.55 3.83
C VAL A 164 -29.29 3.36 5.10
N GLU A 165 -28.39 4.33 5.10
CA GLU A 165 -28.13 5.21 6.25
C GLU A 165 -29.37 6.03 6.62
N ARG A 166 -30.09 6.55 5.62
CA ARG A 166 -31.36 7.24 5.82
C ARG A 166 -32.45 6.33 6.40
N GLN A 167 -32.54 5.09 5.92
CA GLN A 167 -33.46 4.09 6.48
C GLN A 167 -33.11 3.75 7.92
N MET A 168 -31.83 3.53 8.21
CA MET A 168 -31.32 3.23 9.55
C MET A 168 -31.63 4.36 10.54
N THR A 169 -31.51 5.61 10.09
CA THR A 169 -31.86 6.80 10.90
C THR A 169 -33.36 6.83 11.23
N LYS A 170 -34.23 6.51 10.26
CA LYS A 170 -35.68 6.41 10.51
C LYS A 170 -36.01 5.29 11.50
N ILE A 171 -35.41 4.11 11.33
CA ILE A 171 -35.60 2.96 12.23
C ILE A 171 -35.15 3.33 13.65
N LYS A 172 -34.00 3.99 13.79
CA LYS A 172 -33.49 4.48 15.08
C LYS A 172 -34.48 5.45 15.74
N SER A 173 -35.03 6.40 15.00
CA SER A 173 -36.03 7.34 15.53
C SER A 173 -37.30 6.63 16.01
N LEU A 174 -37.79 5.66 15.25
CA LEU A 174 -38.97 4.87 15.63
C LEU A 174 -38.70 4.03 16.88
N ALA A 175 -37.54 3.37 16.95
CA ALA A 175 -37.14 2.56 18.09
C ALA A 175 -37.05 3.38 19.38
N VAL A 176 -36.46 4.59 19.32
CA VAL A 176 -36.41 5.53 20.46
C VAL A 176 -37.82 5.94 20.90
N THR A 177 -38.70 6.25 19.94
CA THR A 177 -40.09 6.64 20.24
C THR A 177 -40.87 5.52 20.91
N ILE A 178 -40.72 4.28 20.42
CA ILE A 178 -41.34 3.10 21.02
C ILE A 178 -40.79 2.86 22.43
N GLY A 179 -39.47 2.95 22.61
CA GLY A 179 -38.82 2.82 23.92
C GLY A 179 -39.36 3.83 24.94
N GLN A 180 -39.52 5.09 24.54
CA GLN A 180 -40.07 6.13 25.40
C GLN A 180 -41.52 5.82 25.83
N ARG A 181 -42.36 5.40 24.88
CA ARG A 181 -43.76 5.04 25.17
C ARG A 181 -43.88 3.82 26.07
N LEU A 182 -43.02 2.83 25.89
CA LEU A 182 -42.99 1.65 26.78
C LEU A 182 -42.62 2.06 28.20
N LEU A 183 -41.64 2.94 28.36
CA LEU A 183 -41.20 3.43 29.67
C LEU A 183 -42.31 4.22 30.39
N GLU A 184 -43.07 5.05 29.66
CA GLU A 184 -44.26 5.72 30.20
C GLU A 184 -45.30 4.70 30.69
N ILE A 185 -45.58 3.66 29.91
CA ILE A 185 -46.53 2.60 30.28
C ILE A 185 -46.05 1.83 31.52
N GLU A 186 -44.76 1.50 31.61
CA GLU A 186 -44.17 0.80 32.76
C GLU A 186 -44.30 1.60 34.05
N VAL A 187 -44.03 2.91 34.01
CA VAL A 187 -44.21 3.82 35.15
C VAL A 187 -45.69 3.88 35.57
N ASP A 188 -46.60 4.00 34.62
CA ASP A 188 -48.03 4.06 34.85
C ASP A 188 -48.56 2.78 35.55
N LEU A 189 -48.05 1.61 35.14
CA LEU A 189 -48.39 0.31 35.74
C LEU A 189 -47.80 0.14 37.14
N GLN A 190 -46.59 0.65 37.39
CA GLN A 190 -45.98 0.65 38.73
C GLN A 190 -46.73 1.57 39.71
N CYS A 191 -47.19 2.75 39.27
CA CYS A 191 -47.98 3.63 40.11
C CYS A 191 -49.35 3.03 40.50
N LYS A 192 -49.99 2.31 39.57
CA LYS A 192 -51.31 1.67 39.81
C LYS A 192 -51.23 0.42 40.70
N SER A 193 -50.08 -0.24 40.75
CA SER A 193 -49.88 -1.44 41.58
C SER A 193 -49.46 -1.13 43.03
N GLY A 194 -49.03 0.09 43.34
CA GLY A 194 -48.65 0.53 44.69
C GLY A 194 -49.80 1.08 45.56
N THR A 195 -51.04 1.12 45.05
CA THR A 195 -52.22 1.68 45.74
C THR A 195 -53.20 0.62 46.28
N ALA A 196 -52.77 -0.62 46.48
CA ALA A 196 -53.57 -1.71 47.06
C ALA A 196 -53.04 -2.12 48.45
#